data_AF-A0A9P0YWX8-F1
#
_entry.id   AF-A0A9P0YWX8-F1
#
_cell.length_a   1.000
_cell.length_b   1.000
_cell.length_c   1.000
_cell.angle_alpha   90.00
_cell.angle_beta   90.00
_cell.angle_gamma   90.00
#
_symmetry.space_group_name_H-M   'P 1'
#
loop_
_entity.id
_entity.type
_entity.pdbx_description
1 polymer ?
#
loop_
_entity_poly.entity_id
_entity_poly.type
_entity_poly.pdbx_seq_one_letter_code
_entity_poly.pdbx_strand_id
1 'polypeptide(L)'
;MEMIAVEDIGIGQDLTPPILPIAAALHDSSRFSHCSACFSPLHDSPDSHTAPPHFLRYCSRLCSSLDSPLHFSSAEFHLLRHPATPTSPETSDLRLSLRLLHRFETLRLVSRNDAALDRIGGMMTNRAELLRKEIEVDVETCEEYEEVSERIREGARAMAAARRMRDGLNLESSLAEDCAMEEAVLCLVLTNAVEVQDSTGCSVGVAVYGPSFSWINHSCSPNSSYRFSTVPSSGAASSWLIHPKPTDGDNRNGSELINTNLSLKFLSSLGIEEGYGPSLIMRSIKDIKKGEEVLITYTDLLQPKVVRG
;
A
#
# COMPACT_ATOMS: atom_id res chain seq x y z
N MET A 1 -14.90 8.47 -0.79
CA MET A 1 -14.91 8.35 0.69
C MET A 1 -14.10 9.51 1.19
N GLU A 2 -14.52 10.13 2.29
CA GLU A 2 -13.95 11.38 2.79
C GLU A 2 -13.66 11.24 4.28
N MET A 3 -12.53 11.76 4.74
CA MET A 3 -12.20 11.87 6.16
C MET A 3 -12.47 13.30 6.61
N ILE A 4 -13.15 13.48 7.74
CA ILE A 4 -13.53 14.79 8.29
C ILE A 4 -13.04 14.95 9.73
N ALA A 5 -12.81 16.20 10.15
CA ALA A 5 -12.40 16.53 11.51
C ALA A 5 -13.54 16.34 12.54
N VAL A 6 -13.22 15.71 13.68
CA VAL A 6 -14.18 15.47 14.77
C VAL A 6 -14.47 16.75 15.57
N GLU A 7 -13.50 17.66 15.63
CA GLU A 7 -13.53 18.92 16.36
C GLU A 7 -12.72 20.00 15.63
N ASP A 8 -12.65 21.20 16.21
CA ASP A 8 -11.77 22.26 15.71
C ASP A 8 -10.31 21.89 16.04
N ILE A 9 -9.47 21.79 15.01
CA ILE A 9 -8.08 21.36 15.12
C ILE A 9 -7.17 22.54 14.81
N GLY A 10 -6.28 22.87 15.74
CA GLY A 10 -5.28 23.92 15.54
C GLY A 10 -4.13 23.47 14.64
N ILE A 11 -3.40 24.42 14.05
CA ILE A 11 -2.17 24.15 13.28
C ILE A 11 -1.16 23.33 14.09
N GLY A 12 -0.54 22.33 13.45
CA GLY A 12 0.56 21.57 14.00
C GLY A 12 0.13 20.52 15.02
N GLN A 13 -1.14 20.11 15.06
CA GLN A 13 -1.63 19.02 15.89
C GLN A 13 -1.61 17.70 15.12
N ASP A 14 -1.26 16.61 15.80
CA ASP A 14 -1.33 15.27 15.20
C ASP A 14 -2.79 14.82 15.14
N LEU A 15 -3.24 14.41 13.96
CA LEU A 15 -4.63 14.05 13.66
C LEU A 15 -4.95 12.59 14.04
N THR A 16 -3.91 11.76 14.08
CA THR A 16 -4.02 10.32 14.30
C THR A 16 -2.91 9.87 15.26
N PRO A 17 -3.12 8.78 16.01
CA PRO A 17 -1.99 8.01 16.51
C PRO A 17 -1.16 7.46 15.33
N PRO A 18 0.04 6.92 15.60
CA PRO A 18 0.82 6.20 14.59
C PRO A 18 -0.02 5.10 13.92
N ILE A 19 -0.24 5.25 12.61
CA ILE A 19 -0.96 4.30 11.78
C ILE A 19 0.06 3.28 11.28
N LEU A 20 -0.17 2.01 11.56
CA LEU A 20 0.67 0.93 11.04
C LEU A 20 0.26 0.57 9.61
N PRO A 21 1.21 0.20 8.74
CA PRO A 21 0.89 -0.23 7.39
C PRO A 21 0.24 -1.62 7.43
N ILE A 22 -0.65 -1.90 6.48
CA ILE A 22 -1.18 -3.26 6.26
C ILE A 22 -0.08 -4.13 5.67
N ALA A 23 0.67 -3.56 4.72
CA ALA A 23 1.85 -4.16 4.11
C ALA A 23 2.83 -3.06 3.69
N ALA A 24 4.12 -3.40 3.70
CA ALA A 24 5.19 -2.53 3.23
C ALA A 24 6.27 -3.38 2.53
N ALA A 25 6.99 -2.78 1.58
CA ALA A 25 8.12 -3.39 0.90
C ALA A 25 9.20 -2.34 0.62
N LEU A 26 10.46 -2.65 0.93
CA LEU A 26 11.59 -1.79 0.55
C LEU A 26 11.72 -1.71 -0.97
N HIS A 27 12.30 -0.64 -1.50
CA HIS A 27 12.79 -0.57 -2.87
C HIS A 27 13.93 -1.55 -3.10
N ASP A 28 14.13 -1.98 -4.35
CA ASP A 28 15.15 -3.00 -4.65
C ASP A 28 16.57 -2.52 -4.32
N SER A 29 16.83 -1.23 -4.53
CA SER A 29 18.07 -0.54 -4.14
C SER A 29 18.29 -0.49 -2.62
N SER A 30 17.21 -0.52 -1.84
CA SER A 30 17.24 -0.36 -0.38
C SER A 30 17.22 -1.68 0.39
N ARG A 31 16.96 -2.82 -0.27
CA ARG A 31 16.86 -4.15 0.38
C ARG A 31 18.11 -4.57 1.14
N PHE A 32 19.28 -4.08 0.74
CA PHE A 32 20.55 -4.41 1.39
C PHE A 32 21.02 -3.35 2.39
N SER A 33 20.52 -2.12 2.31
CA SER A 33 20.90 -1.01 3.20
C SER A 33 19.92 -0.80 4.35
N HIS A 34 18.70 -1.33 4.26
CA HIS A 34 17.64 -1.13 5.26
C HIS A 34 17.08 -2.46 5.78
N CYS A 35 16.54 -2.42 6.99
CA CYS A 35 15.80 -3.53 7.58
C CYS A 35 14.49 -3.74 6.82
N SER A 36 14.27 -4.94 6.30
CA SER A 36 13.05 -5.28 5.56
C SER A 36 11.76 -5.16 6.38
N ALA A 37 11.86 -5.31 7.71
CA ALA A 37 10.70 -5.22 8.59
C ALA A 37 10.36 -3.77 8.97
N CYS A 38 11.31 -2.99 9.48
CA CYS A 38 11.04 -1.66 10.08
C CYS A 38 11.60 -0.47 9.27
N PHE A 39 12.28 -0.75 8.16
CA PHE A 39 12.90 0.23 7.26
C PHE A 39 13.98 1.09 7.92
N SER A 40 14.45 0.73 9.12
CA SER A 40 15.61 1.39 9.72
C SER A 40 16.89 1.06 8.93
N PRO A 41 17.80 2.02 8.74
CA PRO A 41 19.10 1.75 8.13
C PRO A 41 19.85 0.64 8.87
N LEU A 42 20.50 -0.23 8.12
CA LEU A 42 21.39 -1.24 8.66
C LEU A 42 22.80 -0.66 8.71
N HIS A 43 23.50 -0.86 9.82
CA HIS A 43 24.93 -0.59 9.85
C HIS A 43 25.64 -1.53 8.87
N ASP A 44 26.52 -0.98 8.04
CA ASP A 44 27.32 -1.75 7.09
C ASP A 44 28.03 -2.89 7.81
N SER A 45 27.73 -4.12 7.39
CA SER A 45 28.57 -5.26 7.71
C SER A 45 29.50 -5.45 6.51
N PRO A 46 30.82 -5.51 6.71
CA PRO A 46 31.79 -5.68 5.61
C PRO A 46 31.61 -7.00 4.82
N ASP A 47 30.79 -7.94 5.30
CA ASP A 47 30.50 -9.23 4.66
C ASP A 47 29.19 -9.26 3.84
N SER A 48 28.55 -8.10 3.61
CA SER A 48 27.21 -7.99 3.00
C SER A 48 27.05 -8.52 1.56
N HIS A 49 28.15 -8.87 0.88
CA HIS A 49 28.14 -9.36 -0.51
C HIS A 49 27.89 -10.87 -0.67
N THR A 50 27.67 -11.63 0.41
CA THR A 50 27.53 -13.10 0.33
C THR A 50 26.10 -13.63 0.49
N ALA A 51 25.14 -12.79 0.88
CA ALA A 51 23.75 -13.23 1.00
C ALA A 51 23.10 -13.33 -0.40
N PRO A 52 22.40 -14.43 -0.72
CA PRO A 52 21.67 -14.52 -1.98
C PRO A 52 20.63 -13.39 -2.10
N PRO A 53 20.37 -12.88 -3.32
CA PRO A 53 19.56 -11.68 -3.53
C PRO A 53 18.08 -11.84 -3.14
N HIS A 54 17.64 -13.06 -2.84
CA HIS A 54 16.28 -13.38 -2.41
C HIS A 54 16.11 -13.42 -0.89
N PHE A 55 17.19 -13.27 -0.10
CA PHE A 55 17.08 -13.15 1.36
C PHE A 55 17.02 -11.69 1.80
N LEU A 56 16.18 -11.45 2.81
CA LEU A 56 15.98 -10.13 3.40
C LEU A 56 16.90 -9.92 4.61
N ARG A 57 17.25 -8.66 4.88
CA ARG A 57 18.07 -8.26 6.03
C ARG A 57 17.22 -7.64 7.13
N TYR A 58 17.62 -7.87 8.39
CA TYR A 58 16.90 -7.39 9.57
C TYR A 58 17.86 -6.77 10.59
N CYS A 59 17.43 -5.71 11.27
CA CYS A 59 18.22 -5.06 12.32
C CYS A 59 18.20 -5.82 13.66
N SER A 60 17.22 -6.71 13.87
CA SER A 60 17.02 -7.43 15.12
C SER A 60 16.31 -8.77 14.91
N ARG A 61 16.36 -9.64 15.93
CA ARG A 61 15.59 -10.90 15.95
C ARG A 61 14.08 -10.65 15.93
N LEU A 62 13.61 -9.58 16.57
CA LEU A 62 12.19 -9.19 16.56
C LEU A 62 11.73 -8.86 15.14
N CYS A 63 12.49 -8.03 14.42
CA CYS A 63 12.21 -7.71 13.02
C CYS A 63 12.20 -8.96 12.15
N SER A 64 13.17 -9.86 12.36
CA SER A 64 13.23 -11.13 11.63
C SER A 64 12.03 -12.04 11.93
N SER A 65 11.59 -12.15 13.19
CA SER A 65 10.42 -12.96 13.53
C SER A 65 9.10 -12.40 12.99
N LEU A 66 9.00 -11.08 12.85
CA LEU A 66 7.80 -10.41 12.33
C LEU A 66 7.67 -10.52 10.80
N ASP A 67 8.76 -10.32 10.05
CA ASP A 67 8.71 -10.21 8.59
C ASP A 67 9.13 -11.50 7.85
N SER A 68 10.03 -12.32 8.42
CA SER A 68 10.51 -13.53 7.74
C SER A 68 9.39 -14.53 7.41
N PRO A 69 8.44 -14.84 8.32
CA PRO A 69 7.30 -15.70 7.97
C PRO A 69 6.45 -15.13 6.82
N LEU A 70 6.25 -13.80 6.81
CA LEU A 70 5.50 -13.12 5.76
C LEU A 70 6.22 -13.21 4.40
N HIS A 71 7.54 -13.07 4.39
CA HIS A 71 8.35 -13.17 3.17
C HIS A 71 8.15 -14.50 2.41
N PHE A 72 8.07 -15.62 3.14
CA PHE A 72 7.80 -16.93 2.54
C PHE A 72 6.31 -17.13 2.23
N SER A 73 5.43 -16.83 3.19
CA SER A 73 3.99 -17.10 3.05
C SER A 73 3.28 -16.21 2.02
N SER A 74 3.79 -15.00 1.77
CA SER A 74 3.29 -14.11 0.71
C SER A 74 3.71 -14.52 -0.70
N ALA A 75 4.63 -15.47 -0.84
CA ALA A 75 5.33 -15.82 -2.08
C ALA A 75 6.36 -14.79 -2.58
N GLU A 76 6.64 -13.72 -1.82
CA GLU A 76 7.70 -12.75 -2.14
C GLU A 76 9.06 -13.43 -2.38
N PHE A 77 9.41 -14.42 -1.56
CA PHE A 77 10.62 -15.23 -1.75
C PHE A 77 10.71 -15.86 -3.14
N HIS A 78 9.60 -16.39 -3.66
CA HIS A 78 9.55 -17.03 -4.97
C HIS A 78 9.66 -16.00 -6.09
N LEU A 79 9.03 -14.83 -5.93
CA LEU A 79 9.17 -13.72 -6.87
C LEU A 79 10.65 -13.29 -7.00
N LEU A 80 11.35 -13.11 -5.87
CA LEU A 80 12.76 -12.70 -5.87
C LEU A 80 13.74 -13.78 -6.35
N ARG A 81 13.33 -15.06 -6.31
CA ARG A 81 14.14 -16.17 -6.82
C ARG A 81 14.01 -16.36 -8.31
N HIS A 82 12.91 -15.89 -8.91
CA HIS A 82 12.61 -16.20 -10.29
C HIS A 82 13.25 -15.18 -11.24
N PRO A 83 14.11 -15.60 -12.19
CA PRO A 83 14.79 -14.69 -13.11
C PRO A 83 13.88 -14.10 -14.20
N ALA A 84 12.63 -14.56 -14.32
CA ALA A 84 11.64 -14.05 -15.26
C ALA A 84 10.77 -12.91 -14.69
N THR A 85 11.28 -12.14 -13.72
CA THR A 85 10.66 -10.85 -13.40
C THR A 85 10.61 -10.00 -14.67
N PRO A 86 9.56 -9.17 -14.85
CA PRO A 86 9.40 -8.33 -16.02
C PRO A 86 10.66 -7.55 -16.35
N THR A 87 10.76 -7.04 -17.56
CA THR A 87 11.79 -6.07 -18.01
C THR A 87 11.91 -4.79 -17.15
N SER A 88 11.12 -4.67 -16.08
CA SER A 88 11.18 -3.61 -15.07
C SER A 88 12.24 -3.91 -13.99
N PRO A 89 13.16 -2.96 -13.70
CA PRO A 89 14.20 -3.12 -12.69
C PRO A 89 13.70 -3.06 -11.24
N GLU A 90 12.44 -2.71 -10.99
CA GLU A 90 11.88 -2.54 -9.65
C GLU A 90 10.70 -3.50 -9.40
N THR A 91 10.83 -4.30 -8.33
CA THR A 91 9.84 -5.31 -7.92
C THR A 91 9.06 -4.91 -6.66
N SER A 92 9.29 -3.72 -6.10
CA SER A 92 8.73 -3.28 -4.81
C SER A 92 7.20 -3.33 -4.80
N ASP A 93 6.54 -2.86 -5.86
CA ASP A 93 5.08 -2.92 -6.00
C ASP A 93 4.54 -4.34 -6.08
N LEU A 94 5.22 -5.25 -6.78
CA LEU A 94 4.82 -6.66 -6.87
C LEU A 94 5.00 -7.36 -5.51
N ARG A 95 6.10 -7.07 -4.80
CA ARG A 95 6.37 -7.60 -3.46
C ARG A 95 5.35 -7.07 -2.45
N LEU A 96 5.04 -5.77 -2.50
CA LEU A 96 4.00 -5.15 -1.70
C LEU A 96 2.63 -5.77 -1.99
N SER A 97 2.29 -5.97 -3.27
CA SER A 97 1.04 -6.59 -3.69
C SER A 97 0.90 -8.03 -3.20
N LEU A 98 1.96 -8.83 -3.27
CA LEU A 98 1.98 -10.20 -2.73
C LEU A 98 1.79 -10.24 -1.21
N ARG A 99 2.49 -9.36 -0.48
CA ARG A 99 2.34 -9.21 0.98
C ARG A 99 0.91 -8.82 1.32
N LEU A 100 0.33 -7.87 0.59
CA LEU A 100 -1.02 -7.37 0.80
C LEU A 100 -2.09 -8.43 0.49
N LEU A 101 -1.98 -9.14 -0.63
CA LEU A 101 -2.87 -10.23 -1.01
C LEU A 101 -2.89 -11.32 0.08
N HIS A 102 -1.71 -11.74 0.56
CA HIS A 102 -1.64 -12.72 1.65
C HIS A 102 -2.34 -12.25 2.92
N ARG A 103 -2.24 -10.94 3.25
CA ARG A 103 -2.96 -10.37 4.39
C ARG A 103 -4.47 -10.39 4.17
N PHE A 104 -4.94 -9.99 3.00
CA PHE A 104 -6.37 -10.06 2.68
C PHE A 104 -6.92 -11.48 2.72
N GLU A 105 -6.17 -12.47 2.25
CA GLU A 105 -6.53 -13.89 2.36
C GLU A 105 -6.63 -14.33 3.82
N THR A 106 -5.63 -14.00 4.63
CA THR A 106 -5.58 -14.34 6.06
C THR A 106 -6.76 -13.72 6.83
N LEU A 107 -7.13 -12.50 6.47
CA LEU A 107 -8.23 -11.75 7.09
C LEU A 107 -9.59 -12.02 6.43
N ARG A 108 -9.64 -12.87 5.40
CA ARG A 108 -10.84 -13.21 4.63
C ARG A 108 -11.54 -11.99 4.02
N LEU A 109 -10.75 -11.02 3.55
CA LEU A 109 -11.21 -9.79 2.89
C LEU A 109 -11.31 -9.92 1.37
N VAL A 110 -10.90 -11.07 0.82
CA VAL A 110 -11.01 -11.39 -0.60
C VAL A 110 -11.74 -12.73 -0.76
N SER A 111 -12.70 -12.76 -1.68
CA SER A 111 -13.33 -13.99 -2.14
C SER A 111 -13.04 -14.19 -3.62
N ARG A 112 -12.77 -15.44 -4.04
CA ARG A 112 -12.55 -15.78 -5.45
C ARG A 112 -13.79 -15.56 -6.33
N ASN A 113 -14.96 -15.36 -5.71
CA ASN A 113 -16.25 -15.17 -6.37
C ASN A 113 -16.72 -13.71 -6.40
N ASP A 114 -15.90 -12.74 -5.96
CA ASP A 114 -16.32 -11.34 -5.96
C ASP A 114 -16.40 -10.78 -7.38
N ALA A 115 -17.63 -10.55 -7.82
CA ALA A 115 -17.93 -9.93 -9.11
C ALA A 115 -17.57 -8.42 -9.16
N ALA A 116 -17.17 -7.82 -8.04
CA ALA A 116 -16.79 -6.42 -7.93
C ALA A 116 -15.40 -6.26 -7.28
N LEU A 117 -14.35 -6.40 -8.08
CA LEU A 117 -12.95 -6.11 -7.69
C LEU A 117 -12.64 -4.60 -7.67
N ASP A 118 -13.65 -3.75 -7.55
CA ASP A 118 -13.50 -2.29 -7.51
C ASP A 118 -12.94 -1.82 -6.16
N ARG A 119 -13.18 -2.59 -5.10
CA ARG A 119 -12.65 -2.35 -3.76
C ARG A 119 -12.21 -3.63 -3.07
N ILE A 120 -11.11 -3.55 -2.32
CA ILE A 120 -10.65 -4.63 -1.44
C ILE A 120 -10.31 -4.02 -0.09
N GLY A 121 -10.85 -4.59 0.99
CA GLY A 121 -10.66 -4.04 2.34
C GLY A 121 -11.13 -2.58 2.49
N GLY A 122 -12.12 -2.15 1.69
CA GLY A 122 -12.62 -0.78 1.64
C GLY A 122 -11.78 0.22 0.83
N MET A 123 -10.62 -0.19 0.32
CA MET A 123 -9.74 0.65 -0.51
C MET A 123 -10.07 0.47 -2.00
N MET A 124 -9.89 1.53 -2.79
CA MET A 124 -10.16 1.52 -4.24
C MET A 124 -9.08 0.74 -4.98
N THR A 125 -9.47 -0.06 -5.98
CA THR A 125 -8.48 -0.67 -6.88
C THR A 125 -8.24 0.17 -8.13
N ASN A 126 -9.23 0.94 -8.60
CA ASN A 126 -9.25 1.57 -9.92
C ASN A 126 -8.94 0.61 -11.08
N ARG A 127 -9.19 -0.69 -10.88
CA ARG A 127 -8.84 -1.73 -11.88
C ARG A 127 -9.46 -1.47 -13.24
N ALA A 128 -10.73 -1.06 -13.28
CA ALA A 128 -11.44 -0.78 -14.53
C ALA A 128 -10.82 0.40 -15.32
N GLU A 129 -10.32 1.42 -14.62
CA GLU A 129 -9.66 2.57 -15.24
C GLU A 129 -8.25 2.20 -15.72
N LEU A 130 -7.46 1.53 -14.87
CA LEU A 130 -6.07 1.16 -15.17
C LEU A 130 -5.94 0.06 -16.24
N LEU A 131 -6.97 -0.78 -16.40
CA LEU A 131 -7.01 -1.83 -17.42
C LEU A 131 -7.90 -1.49 -18.62
N ARG A 132 -8.43 -0.26 -18.68
CA ARG A 132 -9.30 0.16 -19.79
C ARG A 132 -8.54 0.00 -21.10
N LYS A 133 -9.05 -0.85 -21.97
CA LYS A 133 -8.57 -1.00 -23.34
C LYS A 133 -9.26 0.09 -24.16
N GLU A 134 -8.54 1.11 -24.62
CA GLU A 134 -9.16 2.17 -25.41
C GLU A 134 -9.72 1.58 -26.71
N ILE A 135 -11.04 1.60 -26.82
CA ILE A 135 -11.72 1.66 -28.11
C ILE A 135 -11.88 3.17 -28.35
N GLU A 136 -11.07 3.71 -29.27
CA GLU A 136 -11.21 5.03 -29.93
C GLU A 136 -10.87 6.31 -29.13
N VAL A 137 -9.59 6.71 -28.97
CA VAL A 137 -9.12 8.13 -28.99
C VAL A 137 -7.63 8.20 -29.44
N ASP A 138 -7.16 9.39 -29.86
CA ASP A 138 -5.89 9.80 -30.49
C ASP A 138 -4.54 9.10 -30.13
N VAL A 139 -3.71 8.99 -31.17
CA VAL A 139 -2.49 8.15 -31.32
C VAL A 139 -1.35 8.44 -30.33
N GLU A 140 -1.25 9.62 -29.71
CA GLU A 140 -0.11 9.97 -28.83
C GLU A 140 -0.31 9.61 -27.35
N THR A 141 -1.56 9.54 -26.85
CA THR A 141 -1.84 9.10 -25.47
C THR A 141 -2.00 7.59 -25.35
N CYS A 142 -2.26 6.89 -26.45
CA CYS A 142 -2.51 5.43 -26.44
C CYS A 142 -1.29 4.60 -26.03
N GLU A 143 -0.07 5.02 -26.40
CA GLU A 143 1.14 4.22 -26.14
C GLU A 143 1.44 4.09 -24.64
N GLU A 144 1.29 5.18 -23.87
CA GLU A 144 1.57 5.18 -22.43
C GLU A 144 0.56 4.32 -21.63
N TYR A 145 -0.74 4.40 -21.94
CA TYR A 145 -1.77 3.60 -21.26
C TYR A 145 -1.70 2.11 -21.63
N GLU A 146 -1.41 1.80 -22.89
CA GLU A 146 -1.21 0.41 -23.33
C GLU A 146 -0.01 -0.19 -22.59
N GLU A 147 1.08 0.56 -22.46
CA GLU A 147 2.26 0.17 -21.68
C GLU A 147 1.94 -0.09 -20.20
N VAL A 148 1.19 0.79 -19.55
CA VAL A 148 0.77 0.61 -18.14
C VAL A 148 -0.09 -0.64 -17.97
N SER A 149 -1.10 -0.84 -18.84
CA SER A 149 -2.00 -1.98 -18.74
C SER A 149 -1.29 -3.32 -18.97
N GLU A 150 -0.33 -3.37 -19.90
CA GLU A 150 0.49 -4.57 -20.14
C GLU A 150 1.47 -4.82 -18.99
N ARG A 151 2.09 -3.77 -18.42
CA ARG A 151 2.91 -3.89 -17.21
C ARG A 151 2.12 -4.46 -16.03
N ILE A 152 0.87 -4.04 -15.85
CA ILE A 152 -0.02 -4.59 -14.82
C ILE A 152 -0.30 -6.07 -15.08
N ARG A 153 -0.66 -6.45 -16.31
CA ARG A 153 -0.92 -7.86 -16.67
C ARG A 153 0.31 -8.73 -16.50
N GLU A 154 1.49 -8.25 -16.86
CA GLU A 154 2.75 -8.95 -16.69
C GLU A 154 3.11 -9.13 -15.21
N GLY A 155 2.99 -8.06 -14.43
CA GLY A 155 3.15 -8.09 -12.98
C GLY A 155 2.21 -9.09 -12.32
N ALA A 156 0.93 -9.09 -12.70
CA ALA A 156 -0.06 -10.03 -12.19
C ALA A 156 0.29 -11.49 -12.52
N ARG A 157 0.77 -11.77 -13.74
CA ARG A 157 1.27 -13.11 -14.12
C ARG A 157 2.47 -13.52 -13.28
N ALA A 158 3.42 -12.62 -13.04
CA ALA A 158 4.59 -12.87 -12.20
C ALA A 158 4.20 -13.18 -10.74
N MET A 159 3.26 -12.41 -10.19
CA MET A 159 2.69 -12.66 -8.85
C MET A 159 2.00 -14.02 -8.78
N ALA A 160 1.17 -14.36 -9.75
CA ALA A 160 0.46 -15.63 -9.79
C ALA A 160 1.43 -16.82 -9.91
N ALA A 161 2.48 -16.68 -10.73
CA ALA A 161 3.55 -17.69 -10.84
C ALA A 161 4.28 -17.88 -9.50
N ALA A 162 4.63 -16.80 -8.81
CA ALA A 162 5.27 -16.87 -7.49
C ALA A 162 4.38 -17.61 -6.47
N ARG A 163 3.08 -17.31 -6.42
CA ARG A 163 2.11 -17.98 -5.55
C ARG A 163 2.00 -19.48 -5.85
N ARG A 164 1.95 -19.87 -7.14
CA ARG A 164 1.96 -21.29 -7.53
C ARG A 164 3.21 -22.02 -7.05
N MET A 165 4.38 -21.39 -7.18
CA MET A 165 5.63 -21.97 -6.69
C MET A 165 5.61 -22.17 -5.17
N ARG A 166 5.07 -21.21 -4.42
CA ARG A 166 4.85 -21.34 -2.96
C ARG A 166 3.94 -22.53 -2.64
N ASP A 167 2.87 -22.69 -3.42
CA ASP A 167 1.86 -23.74 -3.21
C ASP A 167 2.27 -25.11 -3.78
N GLY A 168 3.46 -25.22 -4.41
CA GLY A 168 3.96 -26.45 -5.02
C GLY A 168 3.22 -26.87 -6.29
N LEU A 169 2.53 -25.94 -6.95
CA LEU A 169 1.77 -26.18 -8.18
C LEU A 169 2.68 -26.09 -9.42
N ASN A 170 2.42 -26.93 -10.43
CA ASN A 170 3.23 -26.99 -11.65
C ASN A 170 3.04 -25.75 -12.53
N LEU A 171 4.13 -25.20 -13.08
CA LEU A 171 4.13 -23.94 -13.87
C LEU A 171 3.66 -24.14 -15.31
N GLU A 172 3.59 -25.38 -15.80
CA GLU A 172 3.30 -25.69 -17.21
C GLU A 172 1.81 -25.58 -17.63
N SER A 173 0.87 -25.27 -16.72
CA SER A 173 -0.55 -25.07 -17.09
C SER A 173 -0.90 -23.64 -17.57
N SER A 174 0.11 -22.85 -17.95
CA SER A 174 0.13 -21.39 -17.85
C SER A 174 -0.50 -20.56 -18.98
N LEU A 175 -1.30 -21.12 -19.90
CA LEU A 175 -1.66 -20.36 -21.11
C LEU A 175 -2.91 -19.46 -21.04
N ALA A 176 -3.72 -19.49 -19.98
CA ALA A 176 -4.77 -18.48 -19.75
C ALA A 176 -5.40 -18.66 -18.37
N GLU A 177 -4.64 -18.40 -17.30
CA GLU A 177 -5.23 -18.40 -15.96
C GLU A 177 -5.69 -17.00 -15.56
N ASP A 178 -6.87 -16.96 -14.97
CA ASP A 178 -7.49 -15.76 -14.43
C ASP A 178 -6.60 -15.16 -13.32
N CYS A 179 -5.89 -14.08 -13.67
CA CYS A 179 -5.06 -13.30 -12.76
C CYS A 179 -5.83 -12.08 -12.21
N ALA A 180 -7.17 -12.07 -12.28
CA ALA A 180 -7.96 -10.90 -11.91
C ALA A 180 -7.72 -10.45 -10.46
N MET A 181 -7.44 -11.37 -9.55
CA MET A 181 -7.13 -11.05 -8.16
C MET A 181 -5.76 -10.36 -8.03
N GLU A 182 -4.72 -10.90 -8.68
CA GLU A 182 -3.40 -10.29 -8.72
C GLU A 182 -3.43 -8.91 -9.39
N GLU A 183 -4.17 -8.77 -10.50
CA GLU A 183 -4.42 -7.48 -11.15
C GLU A 183 -5.11 -6.50 -10.20
N ALA A 184 -6.18 -6.92 -9.52
CA ALA A 184 -6.92 -6.04 -8.62
C ALA A 184 -6.08 -5.54 -7.44
N VAL A 185 -5.26 -6.42 -6.85
CA VAL A 185 -4.37 -6.03 -5.75
C VAL A 185 -3.21 -5.15 -6.25
N LEU A 186 -2.65 -5.42 -7.43
CA LEU A 186 -1.63 -4.57 -8.02
C LEU A 186 -2.19 -3.18 -8.34
N CYS A 187 -3.37 -3.09 -8.94
CA CYS A 187 -4.06 -1.83 -9.18
C CYS A 187 -4.38 -1.07 -7.87
N LEU A 188 -4.73 -1.79 -6.80
CA LEU A 188 -4.89 -1.20 -5.47
C LEU A 188 -3.58 -0.60 -4.96
N VAL A 189 -2.46 -1.31 -5.10
CA VAL A 189 -1.13 -0.80 -4.72
C VAL A 189 -0.82 0.46 -5.52
N LEU A 190 -0.96 0.43 -6.85
CA LEU A 190 -0.73 1.60 -7.70
C LEU A 190 -1.63 2.80 -7.36
N THR A 191 -2.82 2.54 -6.82
CA THR A 191 -3.79 3.58 -6.45
C THR A 191 -3.56 4.16 -5.05
N ASN A 192 -3.11 3.35 -4.08
CA ASN A 192 -3.15 3.73 -2.65
C ASN A 192 -1.80 3.65 -1.94
N ALA A 193 -0.76 3.07 -2.55
CA ALA A 193 0.55 2.99 -1.93
C ALA A 193 1.15 4.39 -1.79
N VAL A 194 1.87 4.58 -0.69
CA VAL A 194 2.67 5.79 -0.47
C VAL A 194 4.14 5.46 -0.45
N GLU A 195 4.90 6.41 -0.97
CA GLU A 195 6.35 6.37 -0.93
C GLU A 195 6.83 6.63 0.49
N VAL A 196 7.55 5.66 1.06
CA VAL A 196 8.15 5.76 2.38
C VAL A 196 9.51 6.43 2.26
N GLN A 197 9.67 7.51 3.01
CA GLN A 197 10.93 8.24 3.12
C GLN A 197 11.62 7.97 4.46
N ASP A 198 12.95 7.93 4.43
CA ASP A 198 13.78 7.91 5.62
C ASP A 198 13.88 9.31 6.27
N SER A 199 14.66 9.42 7.34
CA SER A 199 14.86 10.70 8.04
C SER A 199 15.60 11.77 7.22
N THR A 200 16.24 11.39 6.11
CA THR A 200 16.92 12.31 5.19
C THR A 200 16.03 12.74 4.03
N GLY A 201 14.81 12.19 3.93
CA GLY A 201 13.87 12.42 2.84
C GLY A 201 14.12 11.53 1.62
N CYS A 202 15.05 10.58 1.72
CA CYS A 202 15.32 9.62 0.66
C CYS A 202 14.21 8.57 0.63
N SER A 203 13.71 8.27 -0.57
CA SER A 203 12.77 7.17 -0.73
C SER A 203 13.46 5.83 -0.50
N VAL A 204 12.86 4.99 0.36
CA VAL A 204 13.40 3.69 0.75
C VAL A 204 12.46 2.53 0.45
N GLY A 205 11.19 2.79 0.16
CA GLY A 205 10.22 1.75 -0.19
C GLY A 205 8.80 2.28 -0.29
N VAL A 206 7.85 1.35 -0.37
CA VAL A 206 6.42 1.62 -0.55
C VAL A 206 5.60 0.94 0.55
N ALA A 207 4.48 1.53 0.93
CA ALA A 207 3.56 0.96 1.91
C ALA A 207 2.09 1.28 1.62
N VAL A 208 1.19 0.36 1.95
CA VAL A 208 -0.26 0.57 1.95
C VAL A 208 -0.75 0.66 3.38
N TYR A 209 -1.45 1.75 3.69
CA TYR A 209 -2.14 1.96 4.95
C TYR A 209 -3.63 1.68 4.76
N GLY A 210 -4.34 1.37 5.85
CA GLY A 210 -5.77 1.09 5.75
C GLY A 210 -6.62 2.31 5.44
N PRO A 211 -7.95 2.12 5.35
CA PRO A 211 -8.96 3.16 5.20
C PRO A 211 -8.80 4.41 6.08
N SER A 212 -8.22 4.28 7.27
CA SER A 212 -7.91 5.40 8.16
C SER A 212 -6.97 6.44 7.54
N PHE A 213 -6.23 6.07 6.50
CA PHE A 213 -5.38 6.96 5.71
C PHE A 213 -5.80 7.01 4.24
N SER A 214 -6.07 5.86 3.61
CA SER A 214 -6.37 5.79 2.16
C SER A 214 -7.71 6.44 1.75
N TRP A 215 -8.53 6.91 2.68
CA TRP A 215 -9.74 7.66 2.40
C TRP A 215 -9.56 9.19 2.50
N ILE A 216 -8.35 9.66 2.81
CA ILE A 216 -8.02 11.09 2.86
C ILE A 216 -7.77 11.55 1.42
N ASN A 217 -8.59 12.48 0.92
CA ASN A 217 -8.53 12.91 -0.48
C ASN A 217 -7.37 13.87 -0.79
N HIS A 218 -7.09 13.98 -2.08
CA HIS A 218 -6.13 14.93 -2.62
C HIS A 218 -6.65 16.38 -2.60
N SER A 219 -5.75 17.32 -2.32
CA SER A 219 -5.91 18.72 -2.68
C SER A 219 -4.57 19.36 -3.00
N CYS A 220 -4.54 20.23 -4.02
CA CYS A 220 -3.42 21.11 -4.31
C CYS A 220 -3.23 22.23 -3.27
N SER A 221 -4.16 22.39 -2.32
CA SER A 221 -4.06 23.30 -1.18
C SER A 221 -4.43 22.56 0.11
N PRO A 222 -3.64 21.55 0.50
CA PRO A 222 -4.00 20.65 1.60
C PRO A 222 -4.08 21.41 2.93
N ASN A 223 -4.85 20.87 3.88
CA ASN A 223 -4.92 21.36 5.26
C ASN A 223 -4.18 20.43 6.24
N SER A 224 -3.72 19.28 5.74
CA SER A 224 -2.92 18.32 6.50
C SER A 224 -1.73 17.77 5.69
N SER A 225 -0.77 17.21 6.40
CA SER A 225 0.35 16.44 5.85
C SER A 225 0.61 15.21 6.72
N TYR A 226 1.54 14.36 6.31
CA TYR A 226 1.94 13.20 7.10
C TYR A 226 3.46 13.09 7.20
N ARG A 227 3.91 12.31 8.19
CA ARG A 227 5.31 11.94 8.39
C ARG A 227 5.44 10.47 8.76
N PHE A 228 6.57 9.88 8.41
CA PHE A 228 6.89 8.51 8.82
C PHE A 228 7.64 8.47 10.15
N SER A 229 7.43 7.40 10.90
CA SER A 229 8.22 7.05 12.09
C SER A 229 8.55 5.56 12.04
N THR A 230 9.84 5.25 12.00
CA THR A 230 10.39 3.89 12.04
C THR A 230 10.68 3.41 13.47
N VAL A 231 10.50 4.28 14.47
CA VAL A 231 10.72 3.96 15.88
C VAL A 231 9.40 3.60 16.56
N PRO A 232 9.35 2.51 17.36
CA PRO A 232 8.19 2.19 18.18
C PRO A 232 7.84 3.36 19.09
N SER A 233 6.61 3.85 18.99
CA SER A 233 6.18 5.02 19.75
C SER A 233 5.80 4.63 21.17
N SER A 234 6.61 4.99 22.17
CA SER A 234 6.24 4.87 23.60
C SER A 234 5.38 6.06 24.10
N GLY A 235 4.76 6.81 23.18
CA GLY A 235 4.05 8.06 23.47
C GLY A 235 2.61 7.85 23.91
N ALA A 236 2.11 8.74 24.79
CA ALA A 236 0.73 8.76 25.27
C ALA A 236 -0.26 8.62 24.09
N ALA A 237 -1.32 7.83 24.30
CA ALA A 237 -2.31 7.53 23.27
C ALA A 237 -2.92 8.81 22.69
N SER A 238 -2.46 9.23 21.51
CA SER A 238 -3.10 10.30 20.76
C SER A 238 -4.49 9.83 20.33
N SER A 239 -5.50 10.63 20.60
CA SER A 239 -6.85 10.38 20.11
C SER A 239 -6.92 10.57 18.61
N TRP A 240 -7.77 9.79 17.94
CA TRP A 240 -8.16 10.05 16.57
C TRP A 240 -8.98 11.35 16.52
N LEU A 241 -8.50 12.36 15.79
CA LEU A 241 -9.19 13.63 15.57
C LEU A 241 -9.94 13.68 14.24
N ILE A 242 -9.89 12.58 13.47
CA ILE A 242 -10.51 12.45 12.16
C ILE A 242 -11.34 11.18 12.08
N HIS A 243 -12.42 11.21 11.31
CA HIS A 243 -13.26 10.05 11.07
C HIS A 243 -13.88 10.09 9.67
N PRO A 244 -14.31 8.94 9.11
CA PRO A 244 -15.05 8.90 7.88
C PRO A 244 -16.33 9.72 7.98
N LYS A 245 -16.58 10.52 6.96
CA LYS A 245 -17.84 11.23 6.80
C LYS A 245 -18.98 10.21 6.62
N PRO A 246 -20.07 10.31 7.39
CA PRO A 246 -21.26 9.49 7.16
C PRO A 246 -21.81 9.76 5.75
N THR A 247 -22.10 8.70 5.00
CA THR A 247 -22.88 8.81 3.76
C THR A 247 -24.37 8.90 4.12
N ASP A 248 -24.98 10.07 3.87
CA ASP A 248 -26.43 10.21 3.95
C ASP A 248 -27.09 9.45 2.80
N GLY A 249 -27.66 8.29 3.11
CA GLY A 249 -28.62 7.60 2.26
C GLY A 249 -28.09 6.37 1.52
N ASP A 250 -28.01 5.23 2.22
CA ASP A 250 -28.04 3.93 1.56
C ASP A 250 -29.17 3.05 2.13
N ASN A 251 -30.38 3.36 1.69
CA ASN A 251 -31.58 2.55 1.94
C ASN A 251 -32.03 1.82 0.66
N ARG A 252 -31.12 1.63 -0.32
CA ARG A 252 -31.45 0.90 -1.56
C ARG A 252 -30.23 0.12 -2.07
N ASN A 253 -30.32 -1.19 -1.89
CA ASN A 253 -29.45 -2.27 -2.38
C ASN A 253 -28.23 -2.62 -1.50
N GLY A 254 -28.49 -3.38 -0.43
CA GLY A 254 -27.93 -4.74 -0.24
C GLY A 254 -26.41 -4.99 -0.30
N SER A 255 -25.55 -3.98 -0.39
CA SER A 255 -24.10 -4.11 -0.34
C SER A 255 -23.61 -3.52 0.98
N GLU A 256 -23.22 -4.41 1.88
CA GLU A 256 -22.60 -4.20 3.20
C GLU A 256 -22.79 -2.83 3.87
N LEU A 257 -23.61 -2.83 4.92
CA LEU A 257 -23.55 -1.81 5.98
C LEU A 257 -22.10 -1.70 6.47
N ILE A 258 -21.35 -0.71 5.97
CA ILE A 258 -20.09 -0.29 6.59
C ILE A 258 -20.50 0.33 7.93
N ASN A 259 -20.54 -0.49 8.99
CA ASN A 259 -20.71 -0.01 10.35
C ASN A 259 -19.39 0.68 10.74
N THR A 260 -19.26 1.94 10.30
CA THR A 260 -18.02 2.72 10.20
C THR A 260 -17.19 2.75 11.47
N ASN A 261 -17.81 2.72 12.66
CA ASN A 261 -17.07 2.69 13.94
C ASN A 261 -16.47 1.32 14.29
N LEU A 262 -17.12 0.21 13.94
CA LEU A 262 -16.58 -1.15 14.15
C LEU A 262 -15.61 -1.51 13.03
N SER A 263 -15.90 -1.11 11.80
CA SER A 263 -15.00 -1.26 10.65
C SER A 263 -13.72 -0.47 10.87
N LEU A 264 -13.74 0.79 11.32
CA LEU A 264 -12.50 1.53 11.58
C LEU A 264 -11.62 0.89 12.66
N LYS A 265 -12.20 0.37 13.76
CA LYS A 265 -11.41 -0.34 14.79
C LYS A 265 -10.80 -1.63 14.23
N PHE A 266 -11.55 -2.37 13.42
CA PHE A 266 -11.06 -3.55 12.70
C PHE A 266 -9.99 -3.19 11.66
N LEU A 267 -10.17 -2.08 10.93
CA LEU A 267 -9.30 -1.56 9.87
C LEU A 267 -8.05 -0.85 10.39
N SER A 268 -8.09 -0.32 11.62
CA SER A 268 -6.92 0.18 12.35
C SER A 268 -6.19 -0.95 13.10
N SER A 269 -6.87 -2.06 13.44
CA SER A 269 -6.24 -3.30 13.89
C SER A 269 -5.70 -4.19 12.76
N LEU A 270 -5.89 -3.78 11.51
CA LEU A 270 -5.42 -4.48 10.30
C LEU A 270 -3.91 -4.29 10.06
N GLY A 271 -3.31 -3.32 10.78
CA GLY A 271 -1.86 -3.17 10.87
C GLY A 271 -1.21 -4.30 11.65
N ILE A 272 0.05 -4.57 11.38
CA ILE A 272 0.80 -5.69 11.97
C ILE A 272 1.11 -5.43 13.46
N GLU A 273 1.52 -6.48 14.19
CA GLU A 273 2.07 -6.38 15.54
C GLU A 273 3.05 -5.20 15.69
N GLU A 274 3.09 -4.61 16.89
CA GLU A 274 3.95 -3.46 17.19
C GLU A 274 5.39 -3.67 16.69
N GLY A 275 5.87 -2.74 15.86
CA GLY A 275 7.24 -2.75 15.34
C GLY A 275 7.41 -3.26 13.91
N TYR A 276 6.33 -3.61 13.20
CA TYR A 276 6.38 -3.86 11.76
C TYR A 276 6.07 -2.62 10.92
N GLY A 277 6.93 -2.36 9.95
CA GLY A 277 6.80 -1.31 8.95
C GLY A 277 7.02 0.11 9.50
N PRO A 278 7.23 1.08 8.61
CA PRO A 278 7.18 2.50 8.95
C PRO A 278 5.76 2.86 9.37
N SER A 279 5.58 3.48 10.53
CA SER A 279 4.29 4.04 10.94
C SER A 279 4.08 5.42 10.32
N LEU A 280 2.83 5.80 10.04
CA LEU A 280 2.45 7.09 9.49
C LEU A 280 1.68 7.91 10.52
N ILE A 281 2.05 9.19 10.69
CA ILE A 281 1.35 10.12 11.57
C ILE A 281 0.86 11.30 10.75
N MET A 282 -0.45 11.52 10.75
CA MET A 282 -1.09 12.68 10.13
C MET A 282 -0.96 13.91 11.03
N ARG A 283 -0.75 15.09 10.44
CA ARG A 283 -0.62 16.36 11.15
C ARG A 283 -1.30 17.50 10.40
N SER A 284 -1.96 18.40 11.12
CA SER A 284 -2.50 19.63 10.54
C SER A 284 -1.39 20.61 10.15
N ILE A 285 -1.55 21.24 8.99
CA ILE A 285 -0.69 22.35 8.52
C ILE A 285 -1.47 23.67 8.39
N LYS A 286 -2.79 23.61 8.56
CA LYS A 286 -3.74 24.74 8.65
C LYS A 286 -4.69 24.47 9.82
N ASP A 287 -5.43 25.48 10.26
CA ASP A 287 -6.57 25.24 11.16
C ASP A 287 -7.65 24.48 10.37
N ILE A 288 -8.27 23.49 11.00
CA ILE A 288 -9.33 22.65 10.40
C ILE A 288 -10.57 22.78 11.28
N LYS A 289 -11.71 23.12 10.69
CA LYS A 289 -12.97 23.23 11.42
C LYS A 289 -13.62 21.87 11.64
N LYS A 290 -14.38 21.74 12.72
CA LYS A 290 -15.21 20.56 12.95
C LYS A 290 -16.09 20.27 11.73
N GLY A 291 -16.02 19.03 11.24
CA GLY A 291 -16.75 18.57 10.06
C GLY A 291 -16.14 18.96 8.72
N GLU A 292 -15.04 19.74 8.70
CA GLU A 292 -14.27 20.02 7.50
C GLU A 292 -13.53 18.77 7.02
N GLU A 293 -13.42 18.63 5.71
CA GLU A 293 -12.67 17.55 5.08
C GLU A 293 -11.16 17.69 5.32
N VAL A 294 -10.52 16.58 5.64
CA VAL A 294 -9.08 16.47 5.81
C VAL A 294 -8.48 16.10 4.45
N LEU A 295 -7.52 16.91 4.01
CA LEU A 295 -6.97 16.83 2.67
C LEU A 295 -5.43 16.80 2.73
N ILE A 296 -4.83 15.94 1.92
CA ILE A 296 -3.37 15.84 1.71
C ILE A 296 -3.01 16.09 0.26
N THR A 297 -1.72 16.21 -0.05
CA THR A 297 -1.26 16.16 -1.44
C THR A 297 -0.78 14.76 -1.78
N TYR A 298 -1.06 14.29 -2.99
CA TYR A 298 -0.58 13.00 -3.52
C TYR A 298 0.61 13.21 -4.45
N THR A 299 0.75 14.43 -4.97
CA THR A 299 1.76 14.82 -5.95
C THR A 299 2.68 15.88 -5.36
N ASP A 300 3.84 16.06 -5.98
CA ASP A 300 4.71 17.20 -5.70
C ASP A 300 4.04 18.50 -6.18
N LEU A 301 3.78 19.41 -5.23
CA LEU A 301 3.15 20.71 -5.50
C LEU A 301 4.08 21.69 -6.21
N LEU A 302 5.38 21.39 -6.29
CA LEU A 302 6.35 22.19 -7.04
C LEU A 302 6.26 21.93 -8.56
N GLN A 303 5.67 20.81 -8.98
CA GLN A 303 5.43 20.56 -10.40
C GLN A 303 4.32 21.47 -10.96
N PRO A 304 4.38 21.94 -12.21
CA PRO A 304 3.34 22.77 -12.81
C PRO A 304 1.96 22.11 -12.82
N LYS A 305 0.88 22.90 -12.81
CA LYS A 305 -0.52 22.39 -12.84
C LYS A 305 -0.80 21.36 -13.94
N VAL A 306 -0.18 21.53 -15.11
CA VAL A 306 -0.37 20.64 -16.27
C VAL A 306 0.25 19.25 -16.03
N VAL A 307 1.26 19.15 -15.15
CA VAL A 307 1.97 17.90 -14.82
C VAL A 307 1.33 17.18 -13.62
N ARG A 308 0.58 17.90 -12.78
CA ARG A 308 -0.10 17.36 -11.58
C ARG A 308 -1.49 16.77 -11.88
N GLY A 309 -1.70 16.30 -13.11
CA GLY A 309 -2.99 15.84 -13.65
C GLY A 309 -3.70 14.84 -12.75
#